data_AF-A0A7Y5VSJ9-F1
#
_entry.id   AF-A0A7Y5VSJ9-F1
#
_cell.length_a   1.000
_cell.length_b   1.000
_cell.length_c   1.000
_cell.angle_alpha   90.00
_cell.angle_beta   90.00
_cell.angle_gamma   90.00
#
_symmetry.space_group_name_H-M   'P 1'
#
loop_
_entity.id
_entity.type
_entity.pdbx_description
1 polymer ?
#
loop_
_entity_poly.entity_id
_entity_poly.type
_entity_poly.pdbx_seq_one_letter_code
_entity_poly.pdbx_strand_id
1 'polypeptide(L)'
;MNETLSIDAYSPVATFSGTWLPDESAPRTDSAAMADALARWDRPVYVVDFDGAIGVAQDGAAQLGNVAAGERRAGHRLMALVPALRPEQLGDSEFRETHRVRFAYVAGEMANGIGSAEMVEAMARAGMLGFFGAAGLPIERVDAAIERIRNTVGDRTFGFNLIHSPSEPDLEAAVADLYLRRGVRLVSASAYLDLTLPLVRYRVSGIRRERDGAVVAPNRVMAKVSRVEVARKFLSPPPAKFLEALVQRGDITAEQARWAECIPMADDLTAEADSGGHTDNRPLVALLPTMIALRDELQARFCFARPVRIGAAGGISTPASAAAAFAMGAAYVVTGSVNQSCVEAGTSAAVKEMLAKAGQADVIMAPAADMFEMGVKVQVLKWGTMFAVRGQKLYELYRAFERLEDVPPAQRSMLEKDYFRCSLEEAWASTRAFFERRDPRQIERADRDPKHKMALVFRAYLGQASKWAIQGESSRRPDYQVWCGPAMGAFNEWVRGTVLERPEQRGVVTVALNIMAGAAVGLRAAWLRSQGVHVPPDAARFAPRSPEELGLSLAASD
;
A
#
# COMPACT_ATOMS: atom_id res chain seq x y z
N MET A 1 -41.22 -1.74 41.74
CA MET A 1 -40.44 -0.50 41.78
C MET A 1 -39.51 -0.53 40.58
N ASN A 2 -39.98 0.02 39.46
CA ASN A 2 -39.16 0.24 38.26
C ASN A 2 -38.51 1.61 38.44
N GLU A 3 -37.21 1.64 38.74
CA GLU A 3 -36.43 2.86 38.57
C GLU A 3 -36.17 3.02 37.07
N THR A 4 -37.04 3.79 36.43
CA THR A 4 -36.78 4.39 35.13
C THR A 4 -35.58 5.31 35.32
N LEU A 5 -34.41 4.90 34.84
CA LEU A 5 -33.28 5.81 34.63
C LEU A 5 -33.77 6.92 33.69
N SER A 6 -34.11 8.08 34.28
CA SER A 6 -34.22 9.34 33.55
C SER A 6 -32.87 9.53 32.88
N ILE A 7 -32.85 9.50 31.55
CA ILE A 7 -31.73 10.06 30.79
C ILE A 7 -31.87 11.57 31.01
N ASP A 8 -31.38 12.03 32.15
CA ASP A 8 -31.15 13.44 32.38
C ASP A 8 -30.34 13.93 31.19
N ALA A 9 -30.86 14.98 30.54
CA ALA A 9 -30.22 15.64 29.42
C ALA A 9 -28.73 15.78 29.76
N TYR A 10 -27.87 15.20 28.94
CA TYR A 10 -26.42 15.32 29.03
C TYR A 10 -26.12 16.82 29.15
N SER A 11 -25.96 17.31 30.39
CA SER A 11 -25.38 18.61 30.63
C SER A 11 -23.98 18.48 30.02
N PRO A 12 -23.58 19.35 29.07
CA PRO A 12 -22.25 19.28 28.53
C PRO A 12 -21.33 19.61 29.68
N VAL A 13 -20.83 18.57 30.36
CA VAL A 13 -19.74 18.71 31.30
C VAL A 13 -18.63 19.31 30.45
N ALA A 14 -18.42 20.61 30.61
CA ALA A 14 -17.29 21.32 30.06
C ALA A 14 -16.05 20.73 30.73
N THR A 15 -15.55 19.63 30.17
CA THR A 15 -14.38 18.90 30.64
C THR A 15 -13.09 19.63 30.29
N PHE A 16 -13.18 20.61 29.38
CA PHE A 16 -12.08 21.47 29.01
C PHE A 16 -12.25 22.85 29.68
N SER A 17 -11.34 23.18 30.60
CA SER A 17 -11.25 24.49 31.25
C SER A 17 -9.93 25.14 30.86
N GLY A 18 -10.02 26.25 30.13
CA GLY A 18 -8.87 27.03 29.70
C GLY A 18 -9.28 28.42 29.23
N THR A 19 -8.30 29.30 29.15
CA THR A 19 -8.44 30.65 28.59
C THR A 19 -7.50 30.77 27.40
N TRP A 20 -8.00 31.33 26.31
CA TRP A 20 -7.19 31.73 25.17
C TRP A 20 -6.86 33.21 25.28
N LEU A 21 -5.57 33.52 25.25
CA LEU A 21 -5.05 34.88 25.23
C LEU A 21 -4.83 35.29 23.77
N PRO A 22 -5.49 36.36 23.29
CA PRO A 22 -5.23 36.89 21.96
C PRO A 22 -3.79 37.40 21.84
N ASP A 23 -3.25 37.30 20.63
CA ASP A 23 -2.02 37.97 20.23
C ASP A 23 -2.37 39.12 19.29
N GLU A 24 -2.06 39.01 17.99
CA GLU A 24 -2.30 40.07 17.01
C GLU A 24 -3.72 40.06 16.41
N SER A 25 -4.33 38.89 16.19
CA SER A 25 -5.61 38.76 15.49
C SER A 25 -6.78 38.47 16.43
N ALA A 26 -7.95 39.05 16.13
CA ALA A 26 -9.20 38.65 16.77
C ALA A 26 -9.69 37.29 16.22
N PRO A 27 -10.40 36.47 17.02
CA PRO A 27 -11.05 35.26 16.54
C PRO A 27 -12.01 35.54 15.38
N ARG A 28 -11.96 34.71 14.35
CA ARG A 28 -12.89 34.75 13.22
C ARG A 28 -14.17 33.97 13.54
N THR A 29 -15.31 34.55 13.23
CA THR A 29 -16.65 33.95 13.44
C THR A 29 -17.39 33.65 12.14
N ASP A 30 -16.78 33.93 10.98
CA ASP A 30 -17.36 33.64 9.67
C ASP A 30 -17.38 32.13 9.38
N SER A 31 -18.25 31.72 8.45
CA SER A 31 -18.48 30.29 8.14
C SER A 31 -17.25 29.58 7.54
N ALA A 32 -16.29 30.31 6.96
CA ALA A 32 -15.07 29.75 6.38
C ALA A 32 -13.94 29.61 7.41
N ALA A 33 -14.02 30.29 8.55
CA ALA A 33 -12.96 30.36 9.56
C ALA A 33 -12.46 28.97 10.01
N MET A 34 -13.39 28.05 10.27
CA MET A 34 -13.05 26.67 10.67
C MET A 34 -12.34 25.91 9.56
N ALA A 35 -12.83 25.99 8.32
CA ALA A 35 -12.25 25.28 7.17
C ALA A 35 -10.83 25.79 6.87
N ASP A 36 -10.65 27.12 6.87
CA ASP A 36 -9.35 27.76 6.68
C ASP A 36 -8.36 27.34 7.75
N ALA A 37 -8.79 27.33 9.02
CA ALA A 37 -7.93 26.96 10.13
C ALA A 37 -7.52 25.47 10.08
N LEU A 38 -8.47 24.59 9.77
CA LEU A 38 -8.22 23.16 9.58
C LEU A 38 -7.31 22.87 8.39
N ALA A 39 -7.32 23.70 7.34
CA ALA A 39 -6.43 23.58 6.19
C ALA A 39 -5.01 24.13 6.44
N ARG A 40 -4.81 25.04 7.40
CA ARG A 40 -3.49 25.54 7.80
C ARG A 40 -2.87 24.65 8.89
N TRP A 41 -2.28 23.55 8.46
CA TRP A 41 -1.75 22.48 9.33
C TRP A 41 -0.48 22.83 10.11
N ASP A 42 0.22 23.89 9.71
CA ASP A 42 1.42 24.39 10.37
C ASP A 42 1.12 25.28 11.59
N ARG A 43 -0.15 25.63 11.81
CA ARG A 43 -0.62 26.42 12.94
C ARG A 43 -1.58 25.64 13.82
N PRO A 44 -1.73 25.97 15.11
CA PRO A 44 -2.80 25.43 15.93
C PRO A 44 -4.19 25.91 15.46
N VAL A 45 -5.25 25.27 15.96
CA VAL A 45 -6.62 25.78 15.91
C VAL A 45 -7.10 25.93 17.35
N TYR A 46 -7.46 27.16 17.71
CA TYR A 46 -8.14 27.48 18.95
C TYR A 46 -9.61 27.74 18.63
N VAL A 47 -10.50 27.07 19.34
CA VAL A 47 -11.94 27.36 19.30
C VAL A 47 -12.31 28.00 20.63
N VAL A 48 -12.88 29.21 20.58
CA VAL A 48 -13.12 30.05 21.75
C VAL A 48 -14.56 30.55 21.79
N ASP A 49 -15.04 30.86 22.98
CA ASP A 49 -16.27 31.63 23.19
C ASP A 49 -15.94 33.12 23.02
N PHE A 50 -16.32 33.65 21.85
CA PHE A 50 -16.14 35.05 21.48
C PHE A 50 -17.49 35.76 21.55
N ASP A 51 -17.78 36.37 22.69
CA ASP A 51 -19.02 37.09 22.99
C ASP A 51 -20.30 36.26 22.76
N GLY A 52 -20.28 34.98 23.14
CA GLY A 52 -21.40 34.05 22.98
C GLY A 52 -21.47 33.38 21.61
N ALA A 53 -20.55 33.69 20.70
CA ALA A 53 -20.37 33.03 19.41
C ALA A 53 -19.13 32.13 19.40
N ILE A 54 -19.10 31.14 18.49
CA ILE A 54 -17.91 30.33 18.26
C ILE A 54 -16.91 31.15 17.45
N GLY A 55 -15.78 31.49 18.06
CA GLY A 55 -14.62 32.10 17.42
C GLY A 55 -13.53 31.07 17.12
N VAL A 56 -12.84 31.24 15.98
CA VAL A 56 -11.70 30.42 15.57
C VAL A 56 -10.46 31.30 15.45
N ALA A 57 -9.37 30.91 16.13
CA ALA A 57 -8.08 31.61 16.09
C ALA A 57 -6.93 30.64 15.80
N GLN A 58 -5.80 31.18 15.30
CA GLN A 58 -4.60 30.40 14.95
C GLN A 58 -3.29 31.03 15.44
N ASP A 59 -3.39 32.11 16.19
CA ASP A 59 -2.35 32.81 16.95
C ASP A 59 -2.77 32.89 18.42
N GLY A 60 -2.01 33.59 19.25
CA GLY A 60 -2.26 33.62 20.69
C GLY A 60 -1.81 32.35 21.42
N ALA A 61 -2.15 32.30 22.70
CA ALA A 61 -1.73 31.24 23.61
C ALA A 61 -2.90 30.66 24.38
N ALA A 62 -2.97 29.33 24.43
CA ALA A 62 -3.88 28.60 25.32
C ALA A 62 -3.25 28.45 26.72
N GLN A 63 -3.94 28.92 27.75
CA GLN A 63 -3.65 28.60 29.13
C GLN A 63 -4.66 27.56 29.62
N LEU A 64 -4.16 26.38 29.96
CA LEU A 64 -4.97 25.27 30.47
C LEU A 64 -5.08 25.34 31.99
N GLY A 65 -6.28 25.08 32.52
CA GLY A 65 -6.54 25.08 33.95
C GLY A 65 -7.67 26.01 34.36
N ASN A 66 -8.13 25.84 35.60
CA ASN A 66 -9.15 26.69 36.18
C ASN A 66 -8.54 28.04 36.58
N VAL A 67 -9.06 29.13 36.02
CA VAL A 67 -8.77 30.48 36.52
C VAL A 67 -9.42 30.62 37.89
N ALA A 68 -8.68 31.13 38.89
CA ALA A 68 -9.21 31.33 40.23
C ALA A 68 -10.42 32.28 40.21
N ALA A 69 -11.45 31.99 41.00
CA ALA A 69 -12.63 32.84 41.10
C ALA A 69 -12.23 34.24 41.59
N GLY A 70 -12.36 35.26 40.74
CA GLY A 70 -12.08 36.66 41.07
C GLY A 70 -10.98 37.33 40.23
N GLU A 71 -10.23 36.59 39.42
CA GLU A 71 -9.28 37.18 38.47
C GLU A 71 -10.01 37.68 37.22
N ARG A 72 -9.72 38.91 36.78
CA ARG A 72 -10.20 39.41 35.49
C ARG A 72 -9.55 38.57 34.39
N ARG A 73 -10.37 37.86 33.61
CA ARG A 73 -9.91 37.16 32.40
C ARG A 73 -9.43 38.20 31.39
N ALA A 74 -8.11 38.37 31.27
CA ALA A 74 -7.54 38.80 30.01
C ALA A 74 -7.72 37.60 29.07
N GLY A 75 -8.60 37.69 28.06
CA GLY A 75 -8.81 36.62 27.08
C GLY A 75 -10.19 35.94 27.10
N HIS A 76 -10.38 35.04 26.15
CA HIS A 76 -11.65 34.35 25.87
C HIS A 76 -11.65 32.94 26.45
N ARG A 77 -12.83 32.40 26.78
CA ARG A 77 -12.91 31.01 27.23
C ARG A 77 -12.51 30.08 26.07
N LEU A 78 -11.52 29.23 26.29
CA LEU A 78 -11.10 28.23 25.33
C LEU A 78 -12.06 27.04 25.39
N MET A 79 -12.63 26.66 24.25
CA MET A 79 -13.58 25.55 24.10
C MET A 79 -12.89 24.29 23.57
N ALA A 80 -11.94 24.44 22.64
CA ALA A 80 -11.14 23.34 22.13
C ALA A 80 -9.79 23.82 21.60
N LEU A 81 -8.82 22.91 21.57
CA LEU A 81 -7.49 23.12 21.05
C LEU A 81 -7.11 21.97 20.13
N VAL A 82 -6.55 22.30 18.97
CA VAL A 82 -5.85 21.35 18.10
C VAL A 82 -4.44 21.90 17.84
N PRO A 83 -3.38 21.15 18.14
CA PRO A 83 -2.03 21.58 17.81
C PRO A 83 -1.82 21.62 16.29
N ALA A 84 -0.71 22.24 15.86
CA ALA A 84 -0.23 22.06 14.50
C ALA A 84 0.00 20.56 14.22
N LEU A 85 -0.51 20.08 13.09
CA LEU A 85 -0.39 18.69 12.65
C LEU A 85 -0.06 18.69 11.16
N ARG A 86 1.23 18.82 10.85
CA ARG A 86 1.73 18.79 9.48
C ARG A 86 1.59 17.38 8.88
N PRO A 87 1.37 17.24 7.56
CA PRO A 87 1.24 15.92 6.93
C PRO A 87 2.46 15.02 7.14
N GLU A 88 3.66 15.58 7.28
CA GLU A 88 4.91 14.90 7.60
C GLU A 88 4.91 14.26 8.98
N GLN A 89 4.06 14.74 9.91
CA GLN A 89 3.97 14.21 11.27
C GLN A 89 3.06 12.99 11.36
N LEU A 90 2.31 12.66 10.29
CA LEU A 90 1.46 11.48 10.27
C LEU A 90 2.30 10.19 10.20
N GLY A 91 1.88 9.18 10.96
CA GLY A 91 2.61 7.92 11.09
C GLY A 91 3.81 8.02 12.02
N ASP A 92 4.68 7.02 11.92
CA ASP A 92 5.83 6.84 12.80
C ASP A 92 7.03 7.68 12.34
N SER A 93 7.64 8.44 13.25
CA SER A 93 8.87 9.20 12.95
C SER A 93 10.06 8.30 12.67
N GLU A 94 10.14 7.15 13.33
CA GLU A 94 11.24 6.21 13.14
C GLU A 94 11.19 5.56 11.75
N PHE A 95 10.00 5.42 11.15
CA PHE A 95 9.86 5.03 9.75
C PHE A 95 10.55 6.04 8.83
N ARG A 96 10.25 7.33 9.04
CA ARG A 96 10.81 8.44 8.25
C ARG A 96 12.32 8.52 8.39
N GLU A 97 12.84 8.38 9.60
CA GLU A 97 14.28 8.37 9.89
C GLU A 97 14.97 7.15 9.27
N THR A 98 14.44 5.95 9.49
CA THR A 98 15.02 4.69 8.99
C THR A 98 15.12 4.67 7.47
N HIS A 99 14.09 5.16 6.80
CA HIS A 99 14.01 5.17 5.35
C HIS A 99 14.41 6.49 4.71
N ARG A 100 14.83 7.49 5.49
CA ARG A 100 15.23 8.83 5.02
C ARG A 100 14.18 9.46 4.09
N VAL A 101 12.92 9.39 4.53
CA VAL A 101 11.77 9.94 3.81
C VAL A 101 11.07 11.02 4.64
N ARG A 102 10.41 11.95 3.95
CA ARG A 102 9.66 13.05 4.55
C ARG A 102 8.26 12.63 4.99
N PHE A 103 7.64 11.68 4.29
CA PHE A 103 6.28 11.22 4.60
C PHE A 103 6.25 9.72 4.89
N ALA A 104 5.40 9.32 5.84
CA ALA A 104 5.10 7.91 6.11
C ALA A 104 4.12 7.34 5.06
N TYR A 105 4.53 7.41 3.79
CA TYR A 105 3.74 7.05 2.63
C TYR A 105 4.57 6.21 1.65
N VAL A 106 3.95 5.15 1.14
CA VAL A 106 4.56 4.21 0.21
C VAL A 106 3.67 4.03 -1.02
N ALA A 107 4.24 4.18 -2.22
CA ALA A 107 3.68 3.60 -3.42
C ALA A 107 4.10 2.12 -3.48
N GLY A 108 3.13 1.23 -3.26
CA GLY A 108 3.34 -0.21 -3.27
C GLY A 108 3.73 -0.74 -4.66
N GLU A 109 4.35 -1.91 -4.69
CA GLU A 109 4.72 -2.54 -5.95
C GLU A 109 3.48 -2.92 -6.78
N MET A 110 3.62 -2.87 -8.11
CA MET A 110 2.62 -3.36 -9.05
C MET A 110 3.33 -4.13 -10.16
N ALA A 111 2.98 -5.41 -10.34
CA ALA A 111 3.71 -6.38 -11.16
C ALA A 111 3.95 -5.93 -12.62
N ASN A 112 4.85 -6.64 -13.30
CA ASN A 112 5.20 -6.44 -14.71
C ASN A 112 5.69 -5.01 -15.04
N GLY A 113 6.32 -4.34 -14.07
CA GLY A 113 6.81 -2.97 -14.23
C GLY A 113 5.72 -1.90 -14.24
N ILE A 114 4.48 -2.21 -13.84
CA ILE A 114 3.43 -1.20 -13.65
C ILE A 114 3.85 -0.21 -12.56
N GLY A 115 4.43 -0.70 -11.46
CA GLY A 115 5.23 0.09 -10.52
C GLY A 115 6.56 0.43 -11.18
N SER A 116 6.52 1.42 -12.07
CA SER A 116 7.58 1.75 -13.02
C SER A 116 8.79 2.40 -12.35
N ALA A 117 9.90 2.50 -13.10
CA ALA A 117 11.05 3.28 -12.66
C ALA A 117 10.68 4.76 -12.49
N GLU A 118 9.90 5.32 -13.41
CA GLU A 118 9.41 6.71 -13.37
C GLU A 118 8.64 7.00 -12.07
N MET A 119 7.78 6.07 -11.64
CA MET A 119 7.02 6.20 -10.40
C MET A 119 7.93 6.17 -9.18
N VAL A 120 8.86 5.22 -9.12
CA VAL A 120 9.82 5.11 -8.01
C VAL A 120 10.70 6.35 -7.93
N GLU A 121 11.18 6.85 -9.07
CA GLU A 121 11.97 8.07 -9.19
C GLU A 121 11.19 9.30 -8.69
N ALA A 122 9.91 9.42 -9.06
CA ALA A 122 9.05 10.52 -8.63
C ALA A 122 8.81 10.49 -7.11
N MET A 123 8.49 9.32 -6.55
CA MET A 123 8.27 9.14 -5.11
C MET A 123 9.53 9.45 -4.30
N ALA A 124 10.69 8.91 -4.71
CA ALA A 124 11.96 9.13 -4.03
C ALA A 124 12.34 10.62 -4.00
N ARG A 125 12.17 11.34 -5.11
CA ARG A 125 12.42 12.80 -5.17
C ARG A 125 11.50 13.60 -4.25
N ALA A 126 10.25 13.16 -4.09
CA ALA A 126 9.27 13.78 -3.20
C ALA A 126 9.46 13.44 -1.71
N GLY A 127 10.50 12.67 -1.36
CA GLY A 127 10.72 12.21 0.02
C GLY A 127 9.68 11.18 0.45
N MET A 128 9.29 10.27 -0.42
CA MET A 128 8.40 9.14 -0.16
C MET A 128 9.03 7.85 -0.68
N LEU A 129 8.53 6.69 -0.24
CA LEU A 129 8.99 5.40 -0.78
C LEU A 129 8.17 4.97 -1.98
N GLY A 130 8.86 4.42 -2.99
CA GLY A 130 8.26 3.68 -4.09
C GLY A 130 8.98 2.34 -4.26
N PHE A 131 8.20 1.30 -4.56
CA PHE A 131 8.74 -0.04 -4.85
C PHE A 131 8.59 -0.38 -6.33
N PHE A 132 9.71 -0.72 -6.98
CA PHE A 132 9.69 -1.18 -8.37
C PHE A 132 9.01 -2.54 -8.49
N GLY A 133 8.10 -2.65 -9.46
CA GLY A 133 7.28 -3.83 -9.75
C GLY A 133 8.02 -4.94 -10.48
N ALA A 134 8.97 -5.62 -9.82
CA ALA A 134 9.82 -6.63 -10.42
C ALA A 134 9.12 -7.95 -10.78
N ALA A 135 8.02 -8.30 -10.09
CA ALA A 135 7.28 -9.54 -10.33
C ALA A 135 6.90 -9.72 -11.82
N GLY A 136 7.18 -10.90 -12.40
CA GLY A 136 6.86 -11.22 -13.80
C GLY A 136 7.83 -10.65 -14.84
N LEU A 137 8.82 -9.85 -14.45
CA LEU A 137 9.84 -9.34 -15.37
C LEU A 137 11.04 -10.30 -15.49
N PRO A 138 11.67 -10.38 -16.69
CA PRO A 138 12.98 -11.00 -16.84
C PRO A 138 14.06 -10.33 -15.99
N ILE A 139 15.05 -11.09 -15.53
CA ILE A 139 16.11 -10.61 -14.63
C ILE A 139 16.91 -9.45 -15.24
N GLU A 140 17.10 -9.44 -16.55
CA GLU A 140 17.82 -8.38 -17.28
C GLU A 140 17.05 -7.05 -17.23
N ARG A 141 15.71 -7.12 -17.23
CA ARG A 141 14.85 -5.93 -17.10
C ARG A 141 14.87 -5.40 -15.67
N VAL A 142 14.92 -6.28 -14.67
CA VAL A 142 15.08 -5.90 -13.27
C VAL A 142 16.45 -5.22 -13.08
N ASP A 143 17.51 -5.78 -13.64
CA ASP A 143 18.87 -5.23 -13.55
C ASP A 143 18.97 -3.82 -14.17
N ALA A 144 18.45 -3.66 -15.38
CA ALA A 144 18.39 -2.35 -16.05
C ALA A 144 17.59 -1.31 -15.25
N ALA A 145 16.51 -1.73 -14.57
CA ALA A 145 15.73 -0.84 -13.71
C ALA A 145 16.53 -0.40 -12.47
N ILE A 146 17.32 -1.29 -11.86
CA ILE A 146 18.21 -0.95 -10.73
C ILE A 146 19.21 0.13 -11.15
N GLU A 147 19.88 -0.06 -12.29
CA GLU A 147 20.86 0.90 -12.79
C GLU A 147 20.22 2.26 -13.07
N ARG A 148 19.08 2.26 -13.76
CA ARG A 148 18.34 3.49 -14.07
C ARG A 148 17.94 4.25 -12.81
N ILE A 149 17.20 3.62 -11.90
CA ILE A 149 16.64 4.30 -10.72
C ILE A 149 17.78 4.89 -9.87
N ARG A 150 18.84 4.10 -9.63
CA ARG A 150 20.00 4.55 -8.84
C ARG A 150 20.67 5.78 -9.45
N ASN A 151 20.88 5.78 -10.77
CA ASN A 151 21.50 6.91 -11.47
C ASN A 151 20.64 8.17 -11.41
N THR A 152 19.31 8.02 -11.37
CA THR A 152 18.36 9.15 -11.35
C THR A 152 18.16 9.73 -9.95
N VAL A 153 18.09 8.92 -8.89
CA VAL A 153 17.69 9.40 -7.54
C VAL A 153 18.86 9.58 -6.57
N GLY A 154 20.06 9.09 -6.91
CA GLY A 154 21.26 9.18 -6.08
C GLY A 154 21.11 8.41 -4.77
N ASP A 155 21.43 9.06 -3.65
CA ASP A 155 21.42 8.45 -2.30
C ASP A 155 20.01 8.35 -1.67
N ARG A 156 18.96 8.76 -2.39
CA ARG A 156 17.58 8.67 -1.89
C ARG A 156 17.13 7.21 -1.80
N THR A 157 16.35 6.90 -0.78
CA THR A 157 15.85 5.54 -0.57
C THR A 157 14.78 5.18 -1.62
N PHE A 158 14.96 4.03 -2.24
CA PHE A 158 13.97 3.36 -3.09
C PHE A 158 14.00 1.86 -2.81
N GLY A 159 12.94 1.15 -3.20
CA GLY A 159 12.84 -0.29 -2.98
C GLY A 159 12.50 -1.07 -4.24
N PHE A 160 12.71 -2.39 -4.16
CA PHE A 160 12.35 -3.34 -5.19
C PHE A 160 11.44 -4.42 -4.62
N ASN A 161 10.49 -4.91 -5.41
CA ASN A 161 9.73 -6.08 -5.02
C ASN A 161 10.60 -7.34 -5.09
N LEU A 162 10.52 -8.17 -4.04
CA LEU A 162 10.97 -9.56 -4.05
C LEU A 162 9.72 -10.42 -3.80
N ILE A 163 9.21 -11.04 -4.87
CA ILE A 163 7.97 -11.82 -4.80
C ILE A 163 8.30 -13.30 -4.60
N HIS A 164 7.57 -13.96 -3.71
CA HIS A 164 7.65 -15.40 -3.58
C HIS A 164 7.04 -16.09 -4.81
N SER A 165 7.78 -17.03 -5.40
CA SER A 165 7.34 -17.79 -6.59
C SER A 165 7.43 -19.29 -6.31
N PRO A 166 6.43 -19.92 -5.66
CA PRO A 166 6.49 -21.33 -5.26
C PRO A 166 6.77 -22.30 -6.42
N SER A 167 6.24 -21.99 -7.60
CA SER A 167 6.42 -22.79 -8.82
C SER A 167 7.76 -22.55 -9.52
N GLU A 168 8.48 -21.49 -9.18
CA GLU A 168 9.74 -21.06 -9.81
C GLU A 168 10.75 -20.60 -8.73
N PRO A 169 11.16 -21.47 -7.78
CA PRO A 169 12.03 -21.08 -6.67
C PRO A 169 13.41 -20.57 -7.13
N ASP A 170 13.90 -21.05 -8.27
CA ASP A 170 15.16 -20.60 -8.87
C ASP A 170 15.11 -19.13 -9.32
N LEU A 171 13.92 -18.63 -9.69
CA LEU A 171 13.73 -17.23 -10.06
C LEU A 171 13.88 -16.31 -8.84
N GLU A 172 13.25 -16.67 -7.72
CA GLU A 172 13.36 -15.92 -6.47
C GLU A 172 14.82 -15.85 -6.00
N ALA A 173 15.54 -16.98 -6.06
CA ALA A 173 16.96 -17.04 -5.74
C ALA A 173 17.80 -16.14 -6.66
N ALA A 174 17.59 -16.21 -7.98
CA ALA A 174 18.34 -15.40 -8.94
C ALA A 174 18.10 -13.88 -8.76
N VAL A 175 16.87 -13.47 -8.43
CA VAL A 175 16.53 -12.07 -8.15
C VAL A 175 17.15 -11.60 -6.82
N ALA A 176 17.09 -12.41 -5.76
CA ALA A 176 17.76 -12.10 -4.50
C ALA A 176 19.29 -11.94 -4.70
N ASP A 177 19.90 -12.80 -5.51
CA ASP A 177 21.31 -12.71 -5.87
C ASP A 177 21.64 -11.44 -6.65
N LEU A 178 20.78 -11.07 -7.61
CA LEU A 178 20.92 -9.81 -8.34
C LEU A 178 20.90 -8.61 -7.38
N TYR A 179 19.94 -8.58 -6.45
CA TYR A 179 19.81 -7.50 -5.47
C TYR A 179 21.04 -7.39 -4.57
N LEU A 180 21.59 -8.52 -4.12
CA LEU A 180 22.83 -8.53 -3.35
C LEU A 180 24.02 -8.01 -4.16
N ARG A 181 24.21 -8.49 -5.41
CA ARG A 181 25.30 -8.03 -6.29
C ARG A 181 25.21 -6.55 -6.63
N ARG A 182 23.99 -6.03 -6.84
CA ARG A 182 23.76 -4.63 -7.21
C ARG A 182 23.61 -3.69 -6.00
N GLY A 183 23.70 -4.22 -4.78
CA GLY A 183 23.62 -3.44 -3.56
C GLY A 183 22.24 -2.84 -3.28
N VAL A 184 21.16 -3.49 -3.71
CA VAL A 184 19.78 -3.07 -3.40
C VAL A 184 19.53 -3.31 -1.91
N ARG A 185 19.29 -2.24 -1.14
CA ARG A 185 19.23 -2.27 0.34
C ARG A 185 17.82 -2.30 0.93
N LEU A 186 16.78 -2.28 0.10
CA LEU A 186 15.40 -2.32 0.57
C LEU A 186 14.54 -3.15 -0.40
N VAL A 187 13.85 -4.15 0.14
CA VAL A 187 12.88 -4.95 -0.63
C VAL A 187 11.50 -4.94 0.00
N SER A 188 10.47 -4.96 -0.84
CA SER A 188 9.10 -5.32 -0.47
C SER A 188 8.92 -6.83 -0.71
N ALA A 189 8.88 -7.61 0.37
CA ALA A 189 8.70 -9.05 0.33
C ALA A 189 7.20 -9.39 0.32
N SER A 190 6.68 -9.90 -0.81
CA SER A 190 5.25 -10.16 -0.99
C SER A 190 4.95 -11.58 -1.50
N ALA A 191 3.70 -12.02 -1.30
CA ALA A 191 3.20 -13.36 -1.63
C ALA A 191 3.85 -14.55 -0.87
N TYR A 192 4.65 -14.28 0.16
CA TYR A 192 5.28 -15.33 0.97
C TYR A 192 4.25 -16.11 1.80
N LEU A 193 4.29 -17.44 1.72
CA LEU A 193 3.55 -18.37 2.57
C LEU A 193 4.41 -18.88 3.73
N ASP A 194 5.71 -18.96 3.49
CA ASP A 194 6.75 -19.26 4.46
C ASP A 194 8.01 -18.46 4.13
N LEU A 195 8.94 -18.36 5.08
CA LEU A 195 10.25 -17.80 4.80
C LEU A 195 11.04 -18.75 3.89
N THR A 196 11.83 -18.18 2.99
CA THR A 196 12.66 -18.92 2.05
C THR A 196 14.13 -18.65 2.34
N LEU A 197 15.00 -19.58 1.94
CA LEU A 197 16.44 -19.42 2.08
C LEU A 197 16.98 -18.17 1.33
N PRO A 198 16.55 -17.84 0.09
CA PRO A 198 16.96 -16.61 -0.58
C PRO A 198 16.59 -15.32 0.16
N LEU A 199 15.38 -15.25 0.72
CA LEU A 199 14.93 -14.08 1.50
C LEU A 199 15.73 -13.94 2.79
N VAL A 200 15.95 -15.04 3.53
CA VAL A 200 16.77 -15.03 4.74
C VAL A 200 18.20 -14.61 4.41
N ARG A 201 18.78 -15.16 3.35
CA ARG A 201 20.11 -14.76 2.86
C ARG A 201 20.17 -13.27 2.54
N TYR A 202 19.17 -12.73 1.85
CA TYR A 202 19.09 -11.30 1.56
C TYR A 202 19.14 -10.48 2.86
N ARG A 203 18.29 -10.82 3.84
CA ARG A 203 18.20 -10.10 5.12
C ARG A 203 19.52 -10.08 5.89
N VAL A 204 20.21 -11.21 5.98
CA VAL A 204 21.41 -11.35 6.84
C VAL A 204 22.73 -11.05 6.12
N SER A 205 22.73 -10.88 4.80
CA SER A 205 23.94 -10.60 4.04
C SER A 205 24.56 -9.25 4.45
N GLY A 206 25.82 -9.29 4.87
CA GLY A 206 26.55 -8.10 5.34
C GLY A 206 26.15 -7.62 6.74
N ILE A 207 25.40 -8.44 7.49
CA ILE A 207 25.15 -8.18 8.91
C ILE A 207 26.48 -8.05 9.66
N ARG A 208 26.55 -7.06 10.55
CA ARG A 208 27.76 -6.76 11.32
C ARG A 208 27.42 -6.19 12.68
N ARG A 209 28.39 -6.22 13.58
CA ARG A 209 28.34 -5.52 14.86
C ARG A 209 29.20 -4.25 14.78
N GLU A 210 28.61 -3.11 15.09
CA GLU A 210 29.31 -1.82 15.14
C GLU A 210 30.13 -1.69 16.44
N ARG A 211 30.97 -0.63 16.52
CA ARG A 211 31.90 -0.42 17.65
C ARG A 211 31.20 -0.22 18.99
N ASP A 212 29.99 0.34 18.98
CA ASP A 212 29.12 0.52 20.14
C ASP A 212 28.38 -0.77 20.55
N GLY A 213 28.59 -1.86 19.79
CA GLY A 213 27.98 -3.16 20.03
C GLY A 213 26.63 -3.37 19.34
N ALA A 214 26.10 -2.38 18.62
CA ALA A 214 24.83 -2.50 17.89
C ALA A 214 24.95 -3.45 16.70
N VAL A 215 23.95 -4.33 16.52
CA VAL A 215 23.86 -5.19 15.34
C VAL A 215 23.16 -4.44 14.21
N VAL A 216 23.82 -4.34 13.06
CA VAL A 216 23.31 -3.65 11.88
C VAL A 216 23.16 -4.64 10.73
N ALA A 217 21.93 -4.80 10.25
CA ALA A 217 21.62 -5.48 9.00
C ALA A 217 21.47 -4.43 7.88
N PRO A 218 22.36 -4.39 6.88
CA PRO A 218 22.33 -3.36 5.85
C PRO A 218 21.16 -3.52 4.86
N ASN A 219 20.62 -4.73 4.75
CA ASN A 219 19.54 -5.06 3.83
C ASN A 219 18.21 -5.10 4.58
N ARG A 220 17.33 -4.15 4.24
CA ARG A 220 16.04 -3.97 4.89
C ARG A 220 14.93 -4.71 4.16
N VAL A 221 13.99 -5.25 4.93
CA VAL A 221 12.84 -6.00 4.43
C VAL A 221 11.56 -5.34 4.94
N MET A 222 10.71 -4.92 4.00
CA MET A 222 9.32 -4.56 4.26
C MET A 222 8.44 -5.73 3.85
N ALA A 223 7.89 -6.46 4.81
CA ALA A 223 7.06 -7.64 4.54
C ALA A 223 5.61 -7.25 4.33
N LYS A 224 4.99 -7.68 3.22
CA LYS A 224 3.57 -7.42 2.96
C LYS A 224 2.76 -8.70 3.14
N VAL A 225 1.87 -8.69 4.14
CA VAL A 225 1.17 -9.89 4.60
C VAL A 225 -0.28 -9.59 4.99
N SER A 226 -1.15 -10.59 4.81
CA SER A 226 -2.56 -10.55 5.19
C SER A 226 -2.88 -11.50 6.36
N ARG A 227 -1.95 -12.37 6.77
CA ARG A 227 -2.21 -13.46 7.73
C ARG A 227 -1.23 -13.48 8.90
N VAL A 228 -1.77 -13.76 10.09
CA VAL A 228 -1.03 -13.75 11.37
C VAL A 228 0.09 -14.78 11.38
N GLU A 229 -0.14 -15.97 10.81
CA GLU A 229 0.83 -17.05 10.75
C GLU A 229 2.07 -16.71 9.92
N VAL A 230 1.92 -15.90 8.86
CA VAL A 230 3.04 -15.40 8.05
C VAL A 230 3.68 -14.20 8.74
N ALA A 231 2.87 -13.27 9.24
CA ALA A 231 3.33 -12.09 9.98
C ALA A 231 4.25 -12.47 11.16
N ARG A 232 3.87 -13.50 11.92
CA ARG A 232 4.64 -14.03 13.06
C ARG A 232 6.07 -14.40 12.66
N LYS A 233 6.27 -14.94 11.45
CA LYS A 233 7.60 -15.33 10.96
C LYS A 233 8.46 -14.11 10.63
N PHE A 234 7.88 -13.08 9.99
CA PHE A 234 8.58 -11.84 9.68
C PHE A 234 8.89 -10.97 10.90
N LEU A 235 8.03 -11.04 11.92
CA LEU A 235 8.21 -10.37 13.21
C LEU A 235 9.13 -11.14 14.18
N SER A 236 9.60 -12.32 13.79
CA SER A 236 10.54 -13.15 14.56
C SER A 236 11.95 -13.06 13.97
N PRO A 237 12.99 -13.53 14.69
CA PRO A 237 14.31 -13.65 14.12
C PRO A 237 14.39 -14.61 12.94
N PRO A 238 15.41 -14.48 12.07
CA PRO A 238 15.74 -15.47 11.04
C PRO A 238 15.81 -16.89 11.62
N PRO A 239 15.14 -17.89 11.02
CA PRO A 239 15.12 -19.25 11.56
C PRO A 239 16.51 -19.90 11.60
N ALA A 240 16.86 -20.52 12.73
CA ALA A 240 18.16 -21.18 12.95
C ALA A 240 18.53 -22.17 11.84
N LYS A 241 17.57 -22.99 11.37
CA LYS A 241 17.79 -23.94 10.27
C LYS A 241 18.28 -23.26 8.98
N PHE A 242 17.78 -22.07 8.66
CA PHE A 242 18.24 -21.32 7.50
C PHE A 242 19.61 -20.69 7.76
N LEU A 243 19.85 -20.16 8.96
CA LEU A 243 21.16 -19.63 9.35
C LEU A 243 22.26 -20.69 9.28
N GLU A 244 22.01 -21.89 9.81
CA GLU A 244 22.91 -23.05 9.73
C GLU A 244 23.23 -23.41 8.28
N ALA A 245 22.21 -23.47 7.41
CA ALA A 245 22.41 -23.74 5.99
C ALA A 245 23.27 -22.67 5.30
N LEU A 246 23.09 -21.39 5.65
CA LEU A 246 23.91 -20.29 5.11
C LEU A 246 25.36 -20.35 5.62
N VAL A 247 25.58 -20.72 6.89
CA VAL A 247 26.93 -20.93 7.43
C VAL A 247 27.62 -22.09 6.73
N GLN A 248 26.93 -23.21 6.52
CA GLN A 248 27.48 -24.37 5.81
C GLN A 248 27.85 -24.05 4.35
N ARG A 249 27.09 -23.17 3.70
CA ARG A 249 27.38 -22.68 2.33
C ARG A 249 28.48 -21.63 2.27
N GLY A 250 28.91 -21.09 3.42
CA GLY A 250 29.87 -19.98 3.49
C GLY A 250 29.26 -18.63 3.08
N ASP A 251 27.93 -18.52 3.01
CA ASP A 251 27.24 -17.25 2.71
C ASP A 251 27.36 -16.25 3.87
N ILE A 252 27.45 -16.75 5.10
CA ILE A 252 27.68 -15.97 6.34
C ILE A 252 28.60 -16.74 7.30
N THR A 253 29.20 -16.03 8.24
CA THR A 253 29.97 -16.64 9.35
C THR A 253 29.08 -17.10 10.49
N ALA A 254 29.61 -17.95 11.38
CA ALA A 254 28.91 -18.34 12.61
C ALA A 254 28.62 -17.14 13.55
N GLU A 255 29.45 -16.09 13.52
CA GLU A 255 29.19 -14.84 14.24
C GLU A 255 28.02 -14.07 13.66
N GLN A 256 27.95 -13.96 12.34
CA GLN A 256 26.84 -13.32 11.64
C GLN A 256 25.51 -14.04 11.89
N ALA A 257 25.52 -15.37 11.94
CA ALA A 257 24.34 -16.15 12.34
C ALA A 257 23.88 -15.81 13.77
N ARG A 258 24.81 -15.71 14.74
CA ARG A 258 24.47 -15.30 16.11
C ARG A 258 23.91 -13.87 16.18
N TRP A 259 24.47 -12.93 15.42
CA TRP A 259 23.93 -11.57 15.35
C TRP A 259 22.54 -11.53 14.73
N ALA A 260 22.27 -12.40 13.76
CA ALA A 260 20.98 -12.47 13.09
C ALA A 260 19.84 -12.85 14.06
N GLU A 261 20.12 -13.61 15.12
CA GLU A 261 19.14 -13.93 16.16
C GLU A 261 18.62 -12.70 16.92
N CYS A 262 19.36 -11.58 16.90
CA CYS A 262 19.02 -10.34 17.59
C CYS A 262 18.24 -9.33 16.74
N ILE A 263 17.87 -9.68 15.50
CA ILE A 263 17.09 -8.81 14.61
C ILE A 263 15.81 -9.51 14.15
N PRO A 264 14.74 -8.77 13.84
CA PRO A 264 13.60 -9.35 13.15
C PRO A 264 13.93 -9.62 11.68
N MET A 265 13.19 -10.56 11.09
CA MET A 265 13.24 -10.85 9.65
C MET A 265 12.83 -9.65 8.78
N ALA A 266 11.89 -8.82 9.26
CA ALA A 266 11.48 -7.58 8.62
C ALA A 266 11.66 -6.36 9.54
N ASP A 267 12.05 -5.22 8.97
CA ASP A 267 12.12 -3.94 9.69
C ASP A 267 10.73 -3.27 9.75
N ASP A 268 9.89 -3.58 8.76
CA ASP A 268 8.56 -3.03 8.57
C ASP A 268 7.62 -4.13 8.08
N LEU A 269 6.39 -4.14 8.56
CA LEU A 269 5.36 -5.09 8.13
C LEU A 269 4.12 -4.32 7.68
N THR A 270 3.76 -4.50 6.41
CA THR A 270 2.56 -3.95 5.80
C THR A 270 1.42 -4.95 5.97
N ALA A 271 0.42 -4.57 6.78
CA ALA A 271 -0.84 -5.28 6.88
C ALA A 271 -1.69 -5.02 5.63
N GLU A 272 -1.73 -5.96 4.69
CA GLU A 272 -2.48 -5.85 3.44
C GLU A 272 -3.90 -6.40 3.59
N ALA A 273 -4.84 -5.46 3.71
CA ALA A 273 -6.28 -5.70 3.72
C ALA A 273 -6.80 -5.91 2.28
N ASP A 274 -8.11 -5.75 2.07
CA ASP A 274 -8.70 -5.84 0.73
C ASP A 274 -8.05 -4.87 -0.27
N SER A 275 -7.40 -5.44 -1.29
CA SER A 275 -6.56 -4.74 -2.26
C SER A 275 -6.83 -5.17 -3.71
N GLY A 276 -6.24 -4.48 -4.68
CA GLY A 276 -6.24 -4.94 -6.07
C GLY A 276 -5.18 -6.02 -6.31
N GLY A 277 -5.46 -6.97 -7.21
CA GLY A 277 -4.57 -8.12 -7.43
C GLY A 277 -4.81 -9.23 -6.39
N HIS A 278 -3.76 -9.90 -5.93
CA HIS A 278 -3.91 -10.95 -4.92
C HIS A 278 -4.37 -10.38 -3.58
N THR A 279 -5.49 -10.91 -3.07
CA THR A 279 -6.10 -10.45 -1.82
C THR A 279 -6.92 -11.58 -1.18
N ASP A 280 -6.91 -11.65 0.16
CA ASP A 280 -7.81 -12.47 0.97
C ASP A 280 -9.10 -11.70 1.35
N ASN A 281 -9.30 -10.49 0.82
CA ASN A 281 -10.43 -9.58 1.07
C ASN A 281 -10.66 -9.26 2.57
N ARG A 282 -9.58 -9.12 3.34
CA ARG A 282 -9.67 -8.85 4.78
C ARG A 282 -10.06 -7.40 5.05
N PRO A 283 -10.95 -7.13 6.02
CA PRO A 283 -11.24 -5.75 6.43
C PRO A 283 -10.04 -5.10 7.13
N LEU A 284 -9.63 -3.92 6.67
CA LEU A 284 -8.49 -3.20 7.25
C LEU A 284 -8.69 -2.91 8.74
N VAL A 285 -9.92 -2.53 9.13
CA VAL A 285 -10.30 -2.19 10.50
C VAL A 285 -10.18 -3.35 11.50
N ALA A 286 -10.14 -4.59 11.00
CA ALA A 286 -9.88 -5.77 11.83
C ALA A 286 -8.42 -6.24 11.72
N LEU A 287 -7.87 -6.21 10.51
CA LEU A 287 -6.53 -6.71 10.23
C LEU A 287 -5.44 -5.89 10.91
N LEU A 288 -5.48 -4.55 10.79
CA LEU A 288 -4.41 -3.69 11.27
C LEU A 288 -4.22 -3.78 12.79
N PRO A 289 -5.27 -3.63 13.63
CA PRO A 289 -5.11 -3.81 15.08
C PRO A 289 -4.60 -5.19 15.48
N THR A 290 -5.01 -6.24 14.75
CA THR A 290 -4.52 -7.62 14.98
C THR A 290 -3.01 -7.72 14.74
N MET A 291 -2.50 -7.09 13.66
CA MET A 291 -1.07 -7.11 13.35
C MET A 291 -0.24 -6.26 14.32
N ILE A 292 -0.80 -5.14 14.81
CA ILE A 292 -0.18 -4.33 15.87
C ILE A 292 -0.06 -5.13 17.17
N ALA A 293 -1.14 -5.80 17.60
CA ALA A 293 -1.13 -6.64 18.79
C ALA A 293 -0.11 -7.79 18.70
N LEU A 294 0.00 -8.43 17.52
CA LEU A 294 1.02 -9.45 17.27
C LEU A 294 2.44 -8.89 17.36
N ARG A 295 2.67 -7.68 16.84
CA ARG A 295 3.96 -6.99 16.95
C ARG A 295 4.31 -6.74 18.40
N ASP A 296 3.37 -6.24 19.20
CA ASP A 296 3.60 -5.95 20.62
C ASP A 296 3.91 -7.23 21.40
N GLU A 297 3.20 -8.34 21.14
CA GLU A 297 3.47 -9.67 21.70
C GLU A 297 4.92 -10.12 21.42
N LEU A 298 5.35 -10.03 20.16
CA LEU A 298 6.67 -10.50 19.76
C LEU A 298 7.80 -9.55 20.15
N GLN A 299 7.54 -8.24 20.20
CA GLN A 299 8.48 -7.27 20.72
C GLN A 299 8.73 -7.50 22.21
N ALA A 300 7.71 -7.80 23.01
CA ALA A 300 7.86 -8.15 24.42
C ALA A 300 8.64 -9.47 24.62
N ARG A 301 8.53 -10.40 23.67
CA ARG A 301 9.24 -11.68 23.70
C ARG A 301 10.72 -11.57 23.31
N PHE A 302 11.01 -10.86 22.21
CA PHE A 302 12.36 -10.83 21.62
C PHE A 302 13.16 -9.60 22.03
N CYS A 303 12.52 -8.55 22.54
CA CYS A 303 13.14 -7.32 23.00
C CYS A 303 14.10 -6.70 21.95
N PHE A 304 13.68 -6.67 20.68
CA PHE A 304 14.50 -6.06 19.63
C PHE A 304 14.81 -4.61 19.98
N ALA A 305 16.00 -4.12 19.58
CA ALA A 305 16.43 -2.76 19.86
C ALA A 305 15.45 -1.70 19.35
N ARG A 306 14.74 -2.02 18.26
CA ARG A 306 13.68 -1.20 17.66
C ARG A 306 12.47 -2.10 17.36
N PRO A 307 11.26 -1.73 17.80
CA PRO A 307 10.06 -2.46 17.44
C PRO A 307 9.85 -2.45 15.92
N VAL A 308 9.40 -3.58 15.36
CA VAL A 308 8.97 -3.62 13.96
C VAL A 308 7.79 -2.67 13.78
N ARG A 309 7.80 -1.87 12.73
CA ARG A 309 6.72 -0.92 12.44
C ARG A 309 5.62 -1.59 11.61
N ILE A 310 4.36 -1.34 11.97
CA ILE A 310 3.21 -1.93 11.28
C ILE A 310 2.54 -0.87 10.41
N GLY A 311 2.66 -1.01 9.09
CA GLY A 311 1.96 -0.17 8.12
C GLY A 311 0.64 -0.78 7.66
N ALA A 312 -0.12 -0.01 6.89
CA ALA A 312 -1.44 -0.39 6.39
C ALA A 312 -1.52 -0.30 4.86
N ALA A 313 -2.08 -1.32 4.22
CA ALA A 313 -2.39 -1.34 2.79
C ALA A 313 -3.79 -1.92 2.55
N GLY A 314 -4.36 -1.65 1.37
CA GLY A 314 -5.70 -2.12 0.99
C GLY A 314 -6.79 -1.13 1.44
N GLY A 315 -7.61 -0.67 0.48
CA GLY A 315 -8.66 0.32 0.72
C GLY A 315 -8.21 1.77 0.98
N ILE A 316 -6.90 2.04 1.08
CA ILE A 316 -6.37 3.40 1.31
C ILE A 316 -6.22 4.14 -0.01
N SER A 317 -7.02 5.18 -0.20
CA SER A 317 -7.07 5.94 -1.45
C SER A 317 -7.61 7.35 -1.32
N THR A 318 -8.14 7.74 -0.16
CA THR A 318 -8.69 9.07 0.11
C THR A 318 -8.10 9.63 1.41
N PRO A 319 -8.16 10.96 1.62
CA PRO A 319 -7.87 11.59 2.91
C PRO A 319 -8.48 10.86 4.12
N ALA A 320 -9.76 10.49 4.03
CA ALA A 320 -10.48 9.82 5.11
C ALA A 320 -9.94 8.43 5.41
N SER A 321 -9.66 7.63 4.37
CA SER A 321 -9.10 6.28 4.54
C SER A 321 -7.68 6.30 5.14
N ALA A 322 -6.85 7.28 4.76
CA ALA A 322 -5.51 7.45 5.32
C ALA A 322 -5.58 7.94 6.78
N ALA A 323 -6.43 8.94 7.07
CA ALA A 323 -6.68 9.40 8.44
C ALA A 323 -7.13 8.25 9.35
N ALA A 324 -8.04 7.39 8.87
CA ALA A 324 -8.50 6.22 9.62
C ALA A 324 -7.37 5.22 9.89
N ALA A 325 -6.52 4.93 8.89
CA ALA A 325 -5.37 4.05 9.07
C ALA A 325 -4.39 4.59 10.12
N PHE A 326 -4.05 5.87 10.07
CA PHE A 326 -3.18 6.50 11.06
C PHE A 326 -3.83 6.54 12.45
N ALA A 327 -5.13 6.83 12.54
CA ALA A 327 -5.87 6.81 13.81
C ALA A 327 -5.90 5.42 14.47
N MET A 328 -5.87 4.34 13.66
CA MET A 328 -5.75 2.96 14.15
C MET A 328 -4.32 2.56 14.54
N GLY A 329 -3.33 3.43 14.34
CA GLY A 329 -1.93 3.18 14.72
C GLY A 329 -1.02 2.71 13.58
N ALA A 330 -1.40 2.89 12.32
CA ALA A 330 -0.50 2.60 11.21
C ALA A 330 0.76 3.47 11.27
N ALA A 331 1.93 2.84 11.22
CA ALA A 331 3.22 3.53 11.15
C ALA A 331 3.44 4.24 9.81
N TYR A 332 2.87 3.70 8.74
CA TYR A 332 2.86 4.27 7.39
C TYR A 332 1.68 3.71 6.60
N VAL A 333 1.32 4.37 5.50
CA VAL A 333 0.27 3.90 4.59
C VAL A 333 0.84 3.52 3.23
N VAL A 334 0.23 2.53 2.59
CA VAL A 334 0.60 2.05 1.25
C VAL A 334 -0.58 2.18 0.30
N THR A 335 -0.33 2.77 -0.86
CA THR A 335 -1.30 2.86 -1.96
C THR A 335 -0.88 1.99 -3.13
N GLY A 336 -1.87 1.49 -3.88
CA GLY A 336 -1.67 0.60 -5.04
C GLY A 336 -2.57 0.99 -6.19
N SER A 337 -3.86 0.63 -6.12
CA SER A 337 -4.83 0.86 -7.22
C SER A 337 -4.76 2.29 -7.79
N VAL A 338 -4.78 3.32 -6.93
CA VAL A 338 -4.75 4.73 -7.37
C VAL A 338 -3.49 5.07 -8.17
N ASN A 339 -2.34 4.50 -7.80
CA ASN A 339 -1.06 4.74 -8.45
C ASN A 339 -1.08 4.19 -9.88
N GLN A 340 -1.78 3.08 -10.14
CA GLN A 340 -1.92 2.53 -11.50
C GLN A 340 -2.64 3.49 -12.47
N SER A 341 -3.49 4.39 -11.95
CA SER A 341 -4.15 5.41 -12.77
C SER A 341 -3.30 6.65 -13.03
N CYS A 342 -2.12 6.74 -12.43
CA CYS A 342 -1.23 7.89 -12.54
C CYS A 342 -0.40 7.87 -13.83
N VAL A 343 0.04 9.05 -14.27
CA VAL A 343 0.80 9.21 -15.52
C VAL A 343 2.11 8.43 -15.51
N GLU A 344 2.75 8.27 -14.35
CA GLU A 344 4.01 7.55 -14.19
C GLU A 344 3.85 6.03 -14.28
N ALA A 345 2.66 5.47 -14.07
CA ALA A 345 2.46 4.02 -14.06
C ALA A 345 2.79 3.37 -15.42
N GLY A 346 3.49 2.24 -15.36
CA GLY A 346 3.90 1.44 -16.53
C GLY A 346 2.75 0.62 -17.13
N THR A 347 1.67 1.28 -17.51
CA THR A 347 0.50 0.67 -18.15
C THR A 347 -0.04 1.59 -19.25
N SER A 348 -0.85 1.03 -20.16
CA SER A 348 -1.41 1.78 -21.29
C SER A 348 -2.34 2.93 -20.87
N ALA A 349 -2.44 3.95 -21.72
CA ALA A 349 -3.39 5.04 -21.56
C ALA A 349 -4.84 4.54 -21.46
N ALA A 350 -5.19 3.52 -22.27
CA ALA A 350 -6.49 2.88 -22.24
C ALA A 350 -6.86 2.32 -20.85
N VAL A 351 -5.89 1.71 -20.14
CA VAL A 351 -6.10 1.22 -18.77
C VAL A 351 -6.26 2.39 -17.79
N LYS A 352 -5.46 3.45 -17.91
CA LYS A 352 -5.58 4.64 -17.04
C LYS A 352 -6.95 5.30 -17.18
N GLU A 353 -7.48 5.41 -18.40
CA GLU A 353 -8.84 5.87 -18.67
C GLU A 353 -9.91 4.96 -18.07
N MET A 354 -9.75 3.65 -18.17
CA MET A 354 -10.67 2.68 -17.56
C MET A 354 -10.69 2.81 -16.04
N LEU A 355 -9.52 2.91 -15.41
CA LEU A 355 -9.38 3.10 -13.98
C LEU A 355 -10.00 4.43 -13.51
N ALA A 356 -9.83 5.51 -14.26
CA ALA A 356 -10.39 6.82 -13.92
C ALA A 356 -11.93 6.85 -13.91
N LYS A 357 -12.58 5.92 -14.61
CA LYS A 357 -14.05 5.80 -14.70
C LYS A 357 -14.64 4.75 -13.77
N ALA A 358 -13.81 3.95 -13.10
CA ALA A 358 -14.27 2.88 -12.24
C ALA A 358 -15.04 3.43 -11.02
N GLY A 359 -16.23 2.91 -10.76
CA GLY A 359 -16.97 3.12 -9.53
C GLY A 359 -16.55 2.14 -8.42
N GLN A 360 -17.11 2.32 -7.23
CA GLN A 360 -16.80 1.47 -6.07
C GLN A 360 -17.16 -0.01 -6.31
N ALA A 361 -18.25 -0.27 -7.04
CA ALA A 361 -18.76 -1.61 -7.31
C ALA A 361 -18.16 -2.26 -8.57
N ASP A 362 -17.21 -1.61 -9.25
CA ASP A 362 -16.69 -2.04 -10.55
C ASP A 362 -15.49 -2.97 -10.47
N VAL A 363 -15.34 -3.68 -9.35
CA VAL A 363 -14.32 -4.70 -9.13
C VAL A 363 -14.97 -6.05 -8.84
N ILE A 364 -14.24 -7.13 -9.13
CA ILE A 364 -14.69 -8.51 -8.90
C ILE A 364 -13.48 -9.43 -8.72
N MET A 365 -13.67 -10.55 -8.02
CA MET A 365 -12.66 -11.61 -7.94
C MET A 365 -12.68 -12.48 -9.20
N ALA A 366 -11.53 -12.67 -9.83
CA ALA A 366 -11.33 -13.52 -11.00
C ALA A 366 -10.21 -14.56 -10.74
N PRO A 367 -10.21 -15.72 -11.42
CA PRO A 367 -9.13 -16.68 -11.28
C PRO A 367 -7.76 -16.08 -11.59
N ALA A 368 -6.79 -16.39 -10.74
CA ALA A 368 -5.39 -16.00 -10.93
C ALA A 368 -4.72 -16.91 -11.97
N ALA A 369 -3.73 -16.39 -12.70
CA ALA A 369 -2.96 -17.19 -13.66
C ALA A 369 -1.93 -18.08 -12.95
N ASP A 370 -1.34 -17.55 -11.89
CA ASP A 370 -0.55 -18.29 -10.91
C ASP A 370 -1.49 -19.03 -9.95
N MET A 371 -1.14 -20.27 -9.61
CA MET A 371 -1.96 -21.12 -8.74
C MET A 371 -3.42 -21.30 -9.21
N PHE A 372 -3.67 -21.17 -10.51
CA PHE A 372 -4.99 -21.35 -11.14
C PHE A 372 -5.63 -22.68 -10.74
N GLU A 373 -4.83 -23.74 -10.73
CA GLU A 373 -5.22 -25.10 -10.41
C GLU A 373 -5.70 -25.23 -8.95
N MET A 374 -5.24 -24.36 -8.05
CA MET A 374 -5.63 -24.31 -6.64
C MET A 374 -6.85 -23.41 -6.37
N GLY A 375 -7.39 -22.77 -7.42
CA GLY A 375 -8.54 -21.89 -7.31
C GLY A 375 -8.26 -20.53 -6.67
N VAL A 376 -7.00 -20.10 -6.65
CA VAL A 376 -6.59 -18.77 -6.19
C VAL A 376 -7.23 -17.71 -7.09
N LYS A 377 -7.62 -16.59 -6.48
CA LYS A 377 -8.27 -15.47 -7.17
C LYS A 377 -7.52 -14.17 -6.94
N VAL A 378 -7.73 -13.24 -7.86
CA VAL A 378 -7.26 -11.86 -7.83
C VAL A 378 -8.42 -10.89 -7.99
N GLN A 379 -8.38 -9.74 -7.34
CA GLN A 379 -9.35 -8.67 -7.49
C GLN A 379 -9.00 -7.79 -8.69
N VAL A 380 -9.92 -7.71 -9.64
CA VAL A 380 -9.72 -7.05 -10.93
C VAL A 380 -10.86 -6.09 -11.25
N LEU A 381 -10.59 -5.12 -12.11
CA LEU A 381 -11.60 -4.28 -12.71
C LEU A 381 -12.56 -5.13 -13.56
N LYS A 382 -13.86 -4.93 -13.39
CA LYS A 382 -14.92 -5.59 -14.18
C LYS A 382 -15.53 -4.68 -15.23
N TRP A 383 -15.41 -3.36 -15.09
CA TRP A 383 -15.97 -2.40 -16.02
C TRP A 383 -15.10 -2.27 -17.28
N GLY A 384 -15.72 -2.30 -18.45
CA GLY A 384 -15.03 -2.12 -19.73
C GLY A 384 -14.17 -3.30 -20.21
N THR A 385 -14.25 -4.45 -19.52
CA THR A 385 -13.55 -5.71 -19.88
C THR A 385 -14.44 -6.91 -19.51
N MET A 386 -14.28 -8.02 -20.25
CA MET A 386 -14.93 -9.30 -19.98
C MET A 386 -13.97 -10.31 -19.30
N PHE A 387 -12.74 -9.89 -19.00
CA PHE A 387 -11.70 -10.76 -18.43
C PHE A 387 -12.20 -11.59 -17.24
N ALA A 388 -12.89 -10.98 -16.27
CA ALA A 388 -13.33 -11.69 -15.07
C ALA A 388 -14.30 -12.83 -15.40
N VAL A 389 -15.30 -12.56 -16.24
CA VAL A 389 -16.29 -13.55 -16.69
C VAL A 389 -15.60 -14.66 -17.50
N ARG A 390 -14.69 -14.28 -18.39
CA ARG A 390 -13.90 -15.21 -19.21
C ARG A 390 -13.01 -16.10 -18.34
N GLY A 391 -12.28 -15.54 -17.39
CA GLY A 391 -11.44 -16.30 -16.47
C GLY A 391 -12.26 -17.27 -15.62
N GLN A 392 -13.41 -16.83 -15.11
CA GLN A 392 -14.32 -17.68 -14.34
C GLN A 392 -14.84 -18.86 -15.19
N LYS A 393 -15.16 -18.60 -16.46
CA LYS A 393 -15.54 -19.65 -17.40
C LYS A 393 -14.41 -20.65 -17.67
N LEU A 394 -13.17 -20.20 -17.84
CA LEU A 394 -12.02 -21.10 -17.98
C LEU A 394 -11.85 -21.99 -16.76
N TYR A 395 -12.04 -21.45 -15.55
CA TYR A 395 -11.96 -22.24 -14.32
C TYR A 395 -13.11 -23.25 -14.17
N GLU A 396 -14.33 -22.88 -14.56
CA GLU A 396 -15.47 -23.80 -14.62
C GLU A 396 -15.18 -24.99 -15.56
N LEU A 397 -14.69 -24.71 -16.78
CA LEU A 397 -14.32 -25.75 -17.74
C LEU A 397 -13.18 -26.61 -17.21
N TYR A 398 -12.16 -25.99 -16.60
CA TYR A 398 -11.05 -26.70 -15.97
C TYR A 398 -11.56 -27.67 -14.90
N ARG A 399 -12.51 -27.27 -14.05
CA ARG A 399 -13.07 -28.15 -13.02
C ARG A 399 -13.96 -29.26 -13.58
N ALA A 400 -14.67 -29.01 -14.67
CA ALA A 400 -15.67 -29.92 -15.22
C ALA A 400 -15.10 -31.05 -16.09
N PHE A 401 -13.94 -30.85 -16.73
CA PHE A 401 -13.39 -31.78 -17.73
C PHE A 401 -11.97 -32.20 -17.37
N GLU A 402 -11.57 -33.44 -17.68
CA GLU A 402 -10.21 -33.93 -17.37
C GLU A 402 -9.20 -33.62 -18.48
N ARG A 403 -9.68 -33.39 -19.71
CA ARG A 403 -8.84 -33.12 -20.87
C ARG A 403 -9.37 -31.93 -21.65
N LEU A 404 -8.48 -31.22 -22.34
CA LEU A 404 -8.85 -30.12 -23.23
C LEU A 404 -9.75 -30.62 -24.38
N GLU A 405 -9.54 -31.87 -24.81
CA GLU A 405 -10.32 -32.51 -25.88
C GLU A 405 -11.74 -32.93 -25.45
N ASP A 406 -12.02 -33.01 -24.15
CA ASP A 406 -13.34 -33.38 -23.61
C ASP A 406 -14.32 -32.19 -23.57
N VAL A 407 -13.82 -30.97 -23.83
CA VAL A 407 -14.64 -29.76 -23.81
C VAL A 407 -15.69 -29.82 -24.94
N PRO A 408 -17.00 -29.67 -24.64
CA PRO A 408 -18.06 -29.82 -25.64
C PRO A 408 -17.88 -28.91 -26.85
N PRO A 409 -18.25 -29.33 -28.08
CA PRO A 409 -17.97 -28.59 -29.31
C PRO A 409 -18.41 -27.12 -29.30
N ALA A 410 -19.58 -26.81 -28.73
CA ALA A 410 -20.06 -25.44 -28.60
C ALA A 410 -19.19 -24.57 -27.68
N GLN A 411 -18.71 -25.13 -26.56
CA GLN A 411 -17.83 -24.43 -25.63
C GLN A 411 -16.43 -24.27 -26.22
N ARG A 412 -15.93 -25.30 -26.91
CA ARG A 412 -14.66 -25.25 -27.64
C ARG A 412 -14.67 -24.17 -28.71
N SER A 413 -15.69 -24.13 -29.56
CA SER A 413 -15.84 -23.11 -30.61
C SER A 413 -15.85 -21.68 -30.04
N MET A 414 -16.52 -21.47 -28.91
CA MET A 414 -16.48 -20.19 -28.17
C MET A 414 -15.07 -19.87 -27.67
N LEU A 415 -14.34 -20.81 -27.07
CA LEU A 415 -12.97 -20.58 -26.63
C LEU A 415 -12.06 -20.17 -27.80
N GLU A 416 -12.11 -20.90 -28.90
CA GLU A 416 -11.27 -20.65 -30.08
C GLU A 416 -11.56 -19.28 -30.70
N LYS A 417 -12.84 -18.92 -30.83
CA LYS A 417 -13.26 -17.66 -31.45
C LYS A 417 -13.13 -16.44 -30.54
N ASP A 418 -13.64 -16.53 -29.31
CA ASP A 418 -13.86 -15.35 -28.47
C ASP A 418 -12.74 -15.11 -27.45
N TYR A 419 -11.98 -16.15 -27.08
CA TYR A 419 -10.94 -16.10 -26.04
C TYR A 419 -9.55 -16.15 -26.67
N PHE A 420 -9.22 -17.28 -27.31
CA PHE A 420 -7.87 -17.51 -27.85
C PHE A 420 -7.67 -16.80 -29.18
N ARG A 421 -8.71 -16.71 -30.02
CA ARG A 421 -8.67 -16.22 -31.41
C ARG A 421 -7.74 -17.05 -32.30
N CYS A 422 -7.69 -18.35 -32.01
CA CYS A 422 -7.00 -19.40 -32.75
C CYS A 422 -7.58 -20.74 -32.30
N SER A 423 -7.23 -21.82 -32.98
CA SER A 423 -7.57 -23.17 -32.51
C SER A 423 -6.91 -23.47 -31.16
N LEU A 424 -7.49 -24.41 -30.39
CA LEU A 424 -6.88 -24.86 -29.13
C LEU A 424 -5.55 -25.60 -29.36
N GLU A 425 -5.37 -26.22 -30.52
CA GLU A 425 -4.10 -26.85 -30.92
C GLU A 425 -3.01 -25.80 -31.14
N GLU A 426 -3.33 -24.69 -31.82
CA GLU A 426 -2.40 -23.56 -31.99
C GLU A 426 -2.08 -22.88 -30.64
N ALA A 427 -3.08 -22.73 -29.77
CA ALA A 427 -2.88 -22.20 -28.42
C ALA A 427 -1.94 -23.08 -27.60
N TRP A 428 -2.09 -24.41 -27.69
CA TRP A 428 -1.16 -25.35 -27.07
C TRP A 428 0.23 -25.29 -27.68
N ALA A 429 0.37 -25.23 -29.00
CA ALA A 429 1.67 -25.14 -29.67
C ALA A 429 2.45 -23.88 -29.23
N SER A 430 1.78 -22.74 -29.13
CA SER A 430 2.37 -21.49 -28.63
C SER A 430 2.78 -21.60 -27.15
N THR A 431 1.92 -22.21 -26.32
CA THR A 431 2.19 -22.45 -24.89
C THR A 431 3.41 -23.36 -24.71
N ARG A 432 3.52 -24.43 -25.50
CA ARG A 432 4.65 -25.34 -25.50
C ARG A 432 5.94 -24.59 -25.86
N ALA A 433 5.96 -23.83 -26.95
CA ALA A 433 7.13 -23.03 -27.36
C ALA A 433 7.57 -21.99 -26.31
N PHE A 434 6.64 -21.47 -25.50
CA PHE A 434 6.98 -20.61 -24.36
C PHE A 434 7.71 -21.40 -23.26
N PHE A 435 7.19 -22.56 -22.85
CA PHE A 435 7.80 -23.38 -21.80
C PHE A 435 9.07 -24.10 -22.23
N GLU A 436 9.27 -24.37 -23.53
CA GLU A 436 10.53 -24.96 -24.04
C GLU A 436 11.75 -24.11 -23.69
N ARG A 437 11.59 -22.79 -23.64
CA ARG A 437 12.67 -21.85 -23.29
C ARG A 437 12.70 -21.51 -21.80
N ARG A 438 11.57 -21.61 -21.10
CA ARG A 438 11.39 -21.13 -19.73
C ARG A 438 11.50 -22.23 -18.69
N ASP A 439 10.78 -23.33 -18.87
CA ASP A 439 10.75 -24.48 -17.97
C ASP A 439 10.24 -25.74 -18.70
N PRO A 440 11.12 -26.52 -19.36
CA PRO A 440 10.74 -27.71 -20.11
C PRO A 440 10.00 -28.77 -19.30
N ARG A 441 10.20 -28.80 -17.97
CA ARG A 441 9.52 -29.74 -17.05
C ARG A 441 8.00 -29.60 -17.09
N GLN A 442 7.46 -28.41 -17.40
CA GLN A 442 6.02 -28.20 -17.55
C GLN A 442 5.45 -28.96 -18.74
N ILE A 443 6.23 -29.11 -19.81
CA ILE A 443 5.83 -29.82 -21.03
C ILE A 443 5.85 -31.32 -20.76
N GLU A 444 6.92 -31.83 -20.16
CA GLU A 444 7.02 -33.24 -19.77
C GLU A 444 5.86 -33.68 -18.88
N ARG A 445 5.43 -32.80 -17.96
CA ARG A 445 4.24 -33.04 -17.16
C ARG A 445 2.97 -33.00 -17.99
N ALA A 446 2.79 -32.00 -18.85
CA ALA A 446 1.60 -31.86 -19.69
C ALA A 446 1.41 -33.04 -20.66
N ASP A 447 2.50 -33.66 -21.13
CA ASP A 447 2.45 -34.85 -21.98
C ASP A 447 1.93 -36.09 -21.23
N ARG A 448 2.10 -36.15 -19.90
CA ARG A 448 1.61 -37.25 -19.03
C ARG A 448 0.28 -36.94 -18.35
N ASP A 449 -0.02 -35.67 -18.17
CA ASP A 449 -1.18 -35.15 -17.44
C ASP A 449 -1.99 -34.20 -18.35
N PRO A 450 -3.03 -34.72 -19.04
CA PRO A 450 -3.89 -33.92 -19.91
C PRO A 450 -4.60 -32.77 -19.20
N LYS A 451 -4.84 -32.91 -17.88
CA LYS A 451 -5.44 -31.86 -17.05
C LYS A 451 -4.46 -30.70 -16.90
N HIS A 452 -3.19 -31.01 -16.66
CA HIS A 452 -2.11 -30.02 -16.63
C HIS A 452 -1.94 -29.31 -17.97
N LYS A 453 -2.00 -30.04 -19.10
CA LYS A 453 -2.02 -29.42 -20.45
C LYS A 453 -3.14 -28.39 -20.58
N MET A 454 -4.37 -28.75 -20.18
CA MET A 454 -5.50 -27.82 -20.19
C MET A 454 -5.25 -26.59 -19.30
N ALA A 455 -4.72 -26.80 -18.08
CA ALA A 455 -4.36 -25.71 -17.18
C ALA A 455 -3.34 -24.75 -17.82
N LEU A 456 -2.27 -25.26 -18.44
CA LEU A 456 -1.27 -24.42 -19.10
C LEU A 456 -1.86 -23.56 -20.22
N VAL A 457 -2.75 -24.12 -21.05
CA VAL A 457 -3.42 -23.36 -22.13
C VAL A 457 -4.30 -22.25 -21.54
N PHE A 458 -5.10 -22.55 -20.51
CA PHE A 458 -5.96 -21.54 -19.88
C PHE A 458 -5.15 -20.46 -19.16
N ARG A 459 -4.08 -20.85 -18.46
CA ARG A 459 -3.14 -19.93 -17.81
C ARG A 459 -2.42 -19.04 -18.82
N ALA A 460 -2.14 -19.53 -20.03
CA ALA A 460 -1.57 -18.71 -21.10
C ALA A 460 -2.50 -17.55 -21.47
N TYR A 461 -3.81 -17.78 -21.60
CA TYR A 461 -4.79 -16.69 -21.79
C TYR A 461 -4.80 -15.71 -20.61
N LEU A 462 -4.89 -16.22 -19.37
CA LEU A 462 -4.93 -15.39 -18.17
C LEU A 462 -3.67 -14.53 -18.02
N GLY A 463 -2.49 -15.08 -18.29
CA GLY A 463 -1.22 -14.35 -18.25
C GLY A 463 -1.07 -13.32 -19.38
N GLN A 464 -1.56 -13.63 -20.58
CA GLN A 464 -1.52 -12.68 -21.70
C GLN A 464 -2.51 -11.52 -21.52
N ALA A 465 -3.63 -11.75 -20.83
CA ALA A 465 -4.61 -10.70 -20.52
C ALA A 465 -4.00 -9.49 -19.78
N SER A 466 -3.06 -9.73 -18.87
CA SER A 466 -2.30 -8.66 -18.20
C SER A 466 -1.36 -7.92 -19.16
N LYS A 467 -0.65 -8.67 -20.03
CA LYS A 467 0.28 -8.09 -21.02
C LYS A 467 -0.45 -7.23 -22.05
N TRP A 468 -1.58 -7.70 -22.56
CA TRP A 468 -2.42 -6.92 -23.50
C TRP A 468 -2.87 -5.60 -22.88
N ALA A 469 -3.27 -5.61 -21.60
CA ALA A 469 -3.67 -4.40 -20.88
C ALA A 469 -2.50 -3.41 -20.73
N ILE A 470 -1.32 -3.90 -20.34
CA ILE A 470 -0.11 -3.08 -20.19
C ILE A 470 0.29 -2.45 -21.53
N GLN A 471 0.30 -3.23 -22.60
CA GLN A 471 0.70 -2.79 -23.94
C GLN A 471 -0.36 -1.91 -24.62
N GLY A 472 -1.62 -2.00 -24.18
CA GLY A 472 -2.72 -1.28 -24.83
C GLY A 472 -3.14 -1.90 -26.16
N GLU A 473 -3.04 -3.22 -26.29
CA GLU A 473 -3.46 -3.96 -27.48
C GLU A 473 -4.97 -3.78 -27.75
N SER A 474 -5.30 -2.85 -28.63
CA SER A 474 -6.67 -2.37 -28.85
C SER A 474 -7.63 -3.50 -29.27
N SER A 475 -7.13 -4.46 -30.04
CA SER A 475 -7.93 -5.61 -30.47
C SER A 475 -8.32 -6.51 -29.29
N ARG A 476 -7.59 -6.45 -28.16
CA ARG A 476 -7.76 -7.27 -26.96
C ARG A 476 -8.37 -6.51 -25.78
N ARG A 477 -8.92 -5.30 -25.97
CA ARG A 477 -9.54 -4.52 -24.89
C ARG A 477 -10.56 -5.31 -24.03
N PRO A 478 -11.48 -6.13 -24.60
CA PRO A 478 -12.39 -6.96 -23.79
C PRO A 478 -11.69 -8.06 -22.97
N ASP A 479 -10.42 -8.34 -23.23
CA ASP A 479 -9.61 -9.34 -22.56
C ASP A 479 -8.70 -8.74 -21.48
N TYR A 480 -8.68 -7.42 -21.30
CA TYR A 480 -7.74 -6.78 -20.38
C TYR A 480 -7.95 -7.25 -18.94
N GLN A 481 -6.89 -7.80 -18.35
CA GLN A 481 -6.81 -8.00 -16.91
C GLN A 481 -6.17 -6.77 -16.28
N VAL A 482 -6.96 -6.05 -15.47
CA VAL A 482 -6.49 -4.88 -14.72
C VAL A 482 -6.70 -5.13 -13.24
N TRP A 483 -5.63 -5.32 -12.48
CA TRP A 483 -5.69 -5.51 -11.03
C TRP A 483 -6.14 -4.22 -10.37
N CYS A 484 -7.29 -4.25 -9.68
CA CYS A 484 -7.89 -3.04 -9.13
C CYS A 484 -8.79 -3.43 -7.97
N GLY A 485 -8.65 -2.73 -6.84
CA GLY A 485 -9.55 -2.85 -5.69
C GLY A 485 -10.52 -1.68 -5.57
N PRO A 486 -11.50 -1.74 -4.64
CA PRO A 486 -12.56 -0.73 -4.50
C PRO A 486 -12.01 0.66 -4.12
N ALA A 487 -10.77 0.73 -3.62
CA ALA A 487 -10.03 1.97 -3.39
C ALA A 487 -10.02 2.90 -4.62
N MET A 488 -9.98 2.37 -5.85
CA MET A 488 -10.03 3.22 -7.05
C MET A 488 -11.37 3.97 -7.16
N GLY A 489 -12.49 3.29 -6.93
CA GLY A 489 -13.81 3.92 -6.96
C GLY A 489 -13.98 4.99 -5.89
N ALA A 490 -13.48 4.73 -4.67
CA ALA A 490 -13.49 5.73 -3.59
C ALA A 490 -12.63 6.95 -3.93
N PHE A 491 -11.46 6.75 -4.56
CA PHE A 491 -10.63 7.86 -5.05
C PHE A 491 -11.34 8.66 -6.13
N ASN A 492 -11.90 7.99 -7.15
CA ASN A 492 -12.61 8.64 -8.25
C ASN A 492 -13.80 9.47 -7.76
N GLU A 493 -14.52 9.00 -6.74
CA GLU A 493 -15.61 9.77 -6.12
C GLU A 493 -15.07 11.01 -5.39
N TRP A 494 -13.96 10.87 -4.65
CA TRP A 494 -13.34 11.99 -3.96
C TRP A 494 -12.80 13.07 -4.92
N VAL A 495 -12.25 12.68 -6.07
CA VAL A 495 -11.67 13.62 -7.05
C VAL A 495 -12.66 14.12 -8.11
N ARG A 496 -13.92 13.68 -8.08
CA ARG A 496 -14.95 14.06 -9.04
C ARG A 496 -15.12 15.58 -9.11
N GLY A 497 -15.18 16.13 -10.32
CA GLY A 497 -15.31 17.56 -10.58
C GLY A 497 -14.03 18.36 -10.35
N THR A 498 -12.89 17.71 -10.12
CA THR A 498 -11.59 18.35 -9.86
C THR A 498 -10.58 18.04 -10.95
N VAL A 499 -9.40 18.68 -10.89
CA VAL A 499 -8.32 18.44 -11.85
C VAL A 499 -7.89 16.97 -11.90
N LEU A 500 -7.93 16.26 -10.75
CA LEU A 500 -7.51 14.86 -10.64
C LEU A 500 -8.55 13.86 -11.17
N GLU A 501 -9.75 14.32 -11.56
CA GLU A 501 -10.71 13.47 -12.26
C GLU A 501 -10.09 12.92 -13.57
N ARG A 502 -9.34 13.76 -14.27
CA ARG A 502 -8.66 13.44 -15.52
C ARG A 502 -7.39 12.61 -15.29
N PRO A 503 -7.22 11.43 -15.92
CA PRO A 503 -6.04 10.60 -15.70
C PRO A 503 -4.73 11.27 -16.13
N GLU A 504 -4.75 12.16 -17.13
CA GLU A 504 -3.54 12.90 -17.54
C GLU A 504 -3.02 13.89 -16.49
N GLN A 505 -3.85 14.21 -15.49
CA GLN A 505 -3.53 15.12 -14.38
C GLN A 505 -3.19 14.37 -13.08
N ARG A 506 -3.26 13.04 -13.10
CA ARG A 506 -2.92 12.20 -11.94
C ARG A 506 -1.41 11.97 -11.89
N GLY A 507 -0.68 12.89 -11.28
CA GLY A 507 0.70 12.65 -10.87
C GLY A 507 0.75 11.86 -9.56
N VAL A 508 1.57 10.81 -9.47
CA VAL A 508 1.63 9.94 -8.27
C VAL A 508 1.96 10.72 -7.00
N VAL A 509 2.85 11.72 -7.10
CA VAL A 509 3.23 12.59 -5.99
C VAL A 509 2.08 13.53 -5.61
N THR A 510 1.40 14.13 -6.59
CA THR A 510 0.23 14.99 -6.35
C THR A 510 -0.88 14.24 -5.62
N VAL A 511 -1.14 12.99 -6.02
CA VAL A 511 -2.10 12.10 -5.36
C VAL A 511 -1.67 11.84 -3.91
N ALA A 512 -0.42 11.44 -3.68
CA ALA A 512 0.10 11.15 -2.35
C ALA A 512 0.03 12.36 -1.41
N LEU A 513 0.47 13.54 -1.88
CA LEU A 513 0.45 14.78 -1.09
C LEU A 513 -0.96 15.19 -0.70
N ASN A 514 -1.93 15.09 -1.62
CA ASN A 514 -3.33 15.41 -1.30
C ASN A 514 -3.95 14.43 -0.31
N ILE A 515 -3.63 13.13 -0.39
CA ILE A 515 -4.08 12.14 0.59
C ILE A 515 -3.51 12.47 1.97
N MET A 516 -2.21 12.74 2.08
CA MET A 516 -1.55 13.06 3.35
C MET A 516 -2.03 14.40 3.94
N ALA A 517 -2.13 15.44 3.12
CA ALA A 517 -2.63 16.75 3.52
C ALA A 517 -4.08 16.68 4.01
N GLY A 518 -4.95 16.05 3.23
CA GLY A 518 -6.34 15.86 3.64
C GLY A 518 -6.48 14.96 4.87
N ALA A 519 -5.61 13.98 5.06
CA ALA A 519 -5.63 13.14 6.25
C ALA A 519 -5.34 13.96 7.52
N ALA A 520 -4.37 14.89 7.45
CA ALA A 520 -4.09 15.82 8.54
C ALA A 520 -5.31 16.69 8.86
N VAL A 521 -5.97 17.27 7.84
CA VAL A 521 -7.21 18.04 7.99
C VAL A 521 -8.31 17.20 8.66
N GLY A 522 -8.50 15.96 8.20
CA GLY A 522 -9.50 15.04 8.73
C GLY A 522 -9.27 14.68 10.20
N LEU A 523 -8.02 14.44 10.59
CA LEU A 523 -7.64 14.17 11.99
C LEU A 523 -7.83 15.39 12.88
N ARG A 524 -7.44 16.58 12.43
CA ARG A 524 -7.67 17.84 13.16
C ARG A 524 -9.17 18.09 13.38
N ALA A 525 -10.00 17.83 12.37
CA ALA A 525 -11.45 17.91 12.50
C ALA A 525 -12.00 16.86 13.48
N ALA A 526 -11.48 15.64 13.47
CA ALA A 526 -11.85 14.60 14.42
C ALA A 526 -11.50 14.98 15.86
N TRP A 527 -10.33 15.59 16.10
CA TRP A 527 -9.93 16.09 17.41
C TRP A 527 -10.86 17.18 17.93
N LEU A 528 -11.29 18.12 17.09
CA LEU A 528 -12.29 19.12 17.48
C LEU A 528 -13.62 18.47 17.88
N ARG A 529 -14.11 17.51 17.07
CA ARG A 529 -15.34 16.76 17.39
C ARG A 529 -15.23 16.01 18.71
N SER A 530 -14.08 15.40 18.99
CA SER A 530 -13.84 14.69 20.26
C SER A 530 -13.83 15.61 21.49
N GLN A 531 -13.64 16.92 21.29
CA GLN A 531 -13.73 17.95 22.32
C GLN A 531 -15.13 18.59 22.41
N GLY A 532 -16.12 18.05 21.69
CA GLY A 532 -17.51 18.55 21.71
C GLY A 532 -17.78 19.73 20.76
N VAL A 533 -16.82 20.12 19.91
CA VAL A 533 -17.03 21.18 18.93
C VAL A 533 -17.86 20.64 17.76
N HIS A 534 -18.92 21.37 17.42
CA HIS A 534 -19.64 21.16 16.16
C HIS A 534 -18.79 21.65 14.97
N VAL A 535 -18.17 20.72 14.27
CA VAL A 535 -17.43 21.00 13.02
C VAL A 535 -18.38 20.88 11.84
N PRO A 536 -18.66 21.97 11.09
CA PRO A 536 -19.51 21.92 9.91
C PRO A 536 -19.04 20.85 8.92
N PRO A 537 -19.94 20.08 8.27
CA PRO A 537 -19.55 19.02 7.35
C PRO A 537 -18.57 19.46 6.25
N ASP A 538 -18.79 20.65 5.67
CA ASP A 538 -17.95 21.20 4.61
C ASP A 538 -16.56 21.64 5.11
N ALA A 539 -16.42 22.01 6.39
CA ALA A 539 -15.15 22.46 6.95
C ALA A 539 -14.10 21.33 7.06
N ALA A 540 -14.57 20.08 7.14
CA ALA A 540 -13.71 18.90 7.16
C ALA A 540 -13.48 18.29 5.77
N ARG A 541 -14.14 18.82 4.72
CA ARG A 541 -14.01 18.31 3.36
C ARG A 541 -12.74 18.86 2.73
N PHE A 542 -11.83 17.94 2.39
CA PHE A 542 -10.60 18.30 1.69
C PHE A 542 -10.73 18.01 0.20
N ALA A 543 -10.84 19.05 -0.62
CA ALA A 543 -10.79 18.92 -2.07
C ALA A 543 -9.32 18.81 -2.54
N PRO A 544 -9.03 18.00 -3.58
CA PRO A 544 -7.73 17.98 -4.24
C PRO A 544 -7.24 19.37 -4.66
N ARG A 545 -5.94 19.61 -4.47
CA ARG A 545 -5.22 20.85 -4.77
C ARG A 545 -3.95 20.55 -5.58
N SER A 546 -3.43 21.55 -6.28
CA SER A 546 -2.11 21.45 -6.91
C SER A 546 -1.01 21.34 -5.84
N PRO A 547 0.17 20.77 -6.16
CA PRO A 547 1.29 20.75 -5.22
C PRO A 547 1.70 22.15 -4.71
N GLU A 548 1.56 23.18 -5.56
CA GLU A 548 1.85 24.58 -5.23
C GLU A 548 0.86 25.13 -4.19
N GLU A 549 -0.43 24.87 -4.39
CA GLU A 549 -1.50 25.25 -3.46
C GLU A 549 -1.40 24.53 -2.10
N LEU A 550 -0.78 23.34 -2.08
CA LEU A 550 -0.49 22.65 -0.83
C LEU A 550 0.67 23.33 -0.07
N GLY A 551 1.54 24.10 -0.71
CA GLY A 551 2.73 24.66 -0.04
C GLY A 551 3.70 23.58 0.48
N LEU A 552 3.51 22.32 0.09
CA LEU A 552 4.40 21.21 0.38
C LEU A 552 5.43 21.16 -0.75
N SER A 553 6.45 22.03 -0.66
CA SER A 553 7.52 22.11 -1.68
C SER A 553 8.08 20.71 -2.01
N LEU A 554 8.22 20.42 -3.31
CA LEU A 554 8.82 19.17 -3.80
C LEU A 554 10.34 19.12 -3.62
N ALA A 555 10.97 20.26 -3.33
CA ALA A 555 12.39 20.31 -3.02
C ALA A 555 12.59 19.88 -1.56
N ALA A 556 13.39 18.83 -1.35
CA ALA A 556 14.06 18.65 -0.08
C ALA A 556 14.85 19.95 0.19
N SER A 557 14.72 20.52 1.38
CA SER A 557 15.71 21.48 1.85
C SER A 557 17.05 20.73 1.83
N ASP A 558 17.97 21.18 0.96
CA ASP A 558 19.31 20.60 0.80
C ASP A 558 20.07 20.54 2.14
#